data_AF-T1B6N7-F1
#
_entry.id   AF-T1B6N7-F1
#
_cell.length_a   1.000
_cell.length_b   1.000
_cell.length_c   1.000
_cell.angle_alpha   90.00
_cell.angle_beta   90.00
_cell.angle_gamma   90.00
#
_symmetry.space_group_name_H-M   'P 1'
#
loop_
_entity.id
_entity.type
_entity.pdbx_description
1 polymer ?
#
loop_
_entity_poly.entity_id
_entity_poly.type
_entity_poly.pdbx_seq_one_letter_code
_entity_poly.pdbx_strand_id
1 'polypeptide(L)'
;VLRAVGARLKGLVRGEDTVARWGGDEFVMILTQTEGTEAIQITLRRIQTALIHWDGGGGTENFDVHCSAGVATYPGDGATLEALLEKADQRLYREKG
;
A
#
# COMPACT_ATOMS: atom_id res chain seq x y z
N VAL A 1 9.24 -8.50 11.32
CA VAL A 1 8.13 -8.29 10.36
C VAL A 1 7.96 -6.82 9.96
N LEU A 2 7.29 -5.95 10.74
CA LEU A 2 6.87 -4.62 10.28
C LEU A 2 7.98 -3.68 9.79
N ARG A 3 9.17 -3.71 10.40
CA ARG A 3 10.32 -2.92 9.90
C ARG A 3 10.72 -3.32 8.49
N ALA A 4 10.69 -4.62 8.23
CA ALA A 4 11.15 -5.18 6.98
C ALA A 4 10.04 -5.13 5.90
N VAL A 5 8.77 -5.18 6.28
CA VAL A 5 7.63 -4.74 5.42
C VAL A 5 7.80 -3.28 5.01
N GLY A 6 8.06 -2.37 5.96
CA GLY A 6 8.26 -0.95 5.66
C GLY A 6 9.45 -0.72 4.72
N ALA A 7 10.57 -1.41 4.93
CA ALA A 7 11.73 -1.35 4.04
C ALA A 7 11.39 -1.87 2.63
N ARG A 8 10.62 -2.96 2.54
CA ARG A 8 10.16 -3.54 1.28
C ARG A 8 9.26 -2.57 0.51
N LEU A 9 8.24 -2.03 1.16
CA LEU A 9 7.33 -1.04 0.58
C LEU A 9 8.08 0.20 0.09
N LYS A 10 9.03 0.71 0.88
CA LYS A 10 9.87 1.84 0.49
C LYS A 10 10.72 1.54 -0.77
N GLY A 11 11.16 0.30 -0.94
CA GLY A 11 11.88 -0.13 -2.15
C GLY A 11 11.00 -0.34 -3.39
N LEU A 12 9.67 -0.32 -3.25
CA LEU A 12 8.70 -0.52 -4.35
C LEU A 12 8.18 0.79 -4.94
N VAL A 13 8.50 1.92 -4.33
CA VAL A 13 8.03 3.25 -4.74
C VAL A 13 9.18 4.11 -5.25
N ARG A 14 8.86 5.20 -5.95
CA ARG A 14 9.84 6.15 -6.45
C ARG A 14 10.27 7.11 -5.34
N GLY A 15 11.30 7.93 -5.59
CA GLY A 15 11.85 8.83 -4.57
C GLY A 15 10.89 9.96 -4.17
N GLU A 16 10.00 10.34 -5.08
CA GLU A 16 8.96 11.34 -4.91
C GLU A 16 7.69 10.81 -4.22
N ASP A 17 7.55 9.48 -4.15
CA ASP A 17 6.42 8.84 -3.49
C ASP A 17 6.66 8.75 -1.97
N THR A 18 5.58 8.66 -1.20
CA THR A 18 5.64 8.57 0.26
C THR A 18 5.14 7.23 0.76
N VAL A 19 5.87 6.62 1.70
CA VAL A 19 5.42 5.47 2.47
C VAL A 19 5.50 5.82 3.95
N ALA A 20 4.37 5.73 4.65
CA ALA A 20 4.27 6.01 6.07
C ALA A 20 3.61 4.83 6.80
N ARG A 21 4.07 4.53 8.01
CA ARG A 21 3.35 3.65 8.94
C ARG A 21 2.34 4.50 9.68
N TRP A 22 1.05 4.23 9.46
CA TRP A 22 -0.05 5.04 9.99
C TRP A 22 -0.34 4.70 11.46
N GLY A 23 -0.35 3.40 11.77
CA GLY A 23 -0.56 2.89 13.13
C GLY A 23 -0.51 1.36 13.11
N GLY A 24 -0.17 0.71 14.22
CA GLY A 24 -0.19 -0.76 14.28
C GLY A 24 0.58 -1.43 13.13
N ASP A 25 -0.12 -2.21 12.31
CA ASP A 25 0.34 -2.86 11.08
C ASP A 25 -0.11 -2.14 9.78
N GLU A 26 -0.72 -0.96 9.90
CA GLU A 26 -1.24 -0.17 8.80
C GLU A 26 -0.17 0.73 8.15
N PHE A 27 -0.17 0.75 6.83
CA PHE A 27 0.69 1.58 6.02
C PHE A 27 -0.14 2.41 5.04
N VAL A 28 0.27 3.66 4.85
CA VAL A 28 -0.27 4.58 3.85
C VAL A 28 0.80 4.85 2.81
N MET A 29 0.41 4.79 1.54
CA MET A 29 1.28 5.07 0.39
C MET A 29 0.66 6.21 -0.42
N ILE A 30 1.41 7.28 -0.64
CA ILE A 30 1.02 8.38 -1.54
C ILE A 30 1.86 8.23 -2.80
N LEU A 31 1.18 7.94 -3.91
CA LEU A 31 1.81 7.68 -5.19
C LEU A 31 1.50 8.83 -6.15
N THR A 32 2.55 9.48 -6.63
CA THR A 32 2.42 10.57 -7.59
C THR A 32 2.43 10.02 -9.02
N GLN A 33 1.86 10.77 -9.96
CA GLN A 33 1.88 10.43 -11.39
C GLN A 33 1.38 9.00 -11.71
N THR A 34 0.47 8.48 -10.89
CA THR A 34 -0.18 7.18 -11.08
C THR A 34 -1.60 7.44 -11.53
N GLU A 35 -1.78 7.54 -12.84
CA GLU A 35 -3.05 7.94 -13.44
C GLU A 35 -3.76 6.75 -14.10
N GLY A 36 -5.07 6.70 -13.93
CA GLY A 36 -5.92 5.68 -14.53
C GLY A 36 -5.98 4.37 -13.75
N THR A 37 -7.11 3.68 -13.91
CA THR A 37 -7.42 2.44 -13.19
C THR A 37 -6.39 1.35 -13.44
N GLU A 38 -5.87 1.23 -14.66
CA GLU A 38 -4.89 0.20 -15.01
C GLU A 38 -3.56 0.38 -14.26
N ALA A 39 -3.02 1.59 -14.20
CA ALA A 39 -1.78 1.88 -13.50
C ALA A 39 -1.90 1.62 -11.99
N ILE A 40 -3.06 1.95 -11.41
CA ILE A 40 -3.38 1.66 -10.01
C ILE A 40 -3.40 0.16 -9.77
N GLN A 41 -4.10 -0.61 -10.60
CA GLN A 41 -4.22 -2.07 -10.46
C GLN A 41 -2.87 -2.78 -10.61
N ILE A 42 -2.04 -2.34 -11.56
CA ILE A 42 -0.67 -2.85 -11.73
C ILE A 42 0.16 -2.59 -10.46
N THR A 43 0.05 -1.38 -9.91
CA THR A 43 0.82 -1.00 -8.72
C THR A 43 0.38 -1.79 -7.48
N LEU A 44 -0.93 -1.94 -7.27
CA LEU A 44 -1.49 -2.78 -6.20
C LEU A 44 -1.00 -4.23 -6.30
N ARG A 45 -1.10 -4.83 -7.49
CA ARG A 45 -0.67 -6.21 -7.72
C ARG A 45 0.83 -6.37 -7.47
N ARG A 46 1.64 -5.40 -7.88
CA ARG A 46 3.09 -5.38 -7.62
C ARG A 46 3.38 -5.38 -6.12
N ILE A 47 2.68 -4.55 -5.35
CA ILE A 47 2.84 -4.46 -3.90
C ILE A 47 2.46 -5.78 -3.22
N GLN A 48 1.26 -6.31 -3.51
CA GLN A 48 0.79 -7.57 -2.93
C GLN A 48 1.73 -8.74 -3.25
N THR A 49 2.15 -8.85 -4.52
CA THR A 49 3.05 -9.93 -4.97
C THR A 49 4.41 -9.86 -4.29
N ALA A 50 4.92 -8.63 -4.07
CA ALA A 50 6.21 -8.39 -3.43
C ALA A 50 6.22 -8.65 -1.92
N LEU A 51 5.05 -8.76 -1.29
CA LEU A 51 4.88 -9.11 0.13
C LEU A 51 4.56 -10.60 0.33
N ILE A 52 3.81 -11.23 -0.57
CA ILE A 52 3.45 -12.66 -0.47
C ILE A 52 4.68 -13.55 -0.68
N HIS A 53 5.53 -13.29 -1.68
CA HIS A 53 6.68 -14.16 -1.99
C HIS A 53 7.97 -13.76 -1.27
N TRP A 54 7.83 -13.11 -0.11
CA TRP A 54 8.96 -12.54 0.57
C TRP A 54 9.41 -13.44 1.72
N ASP A 55 10.71 -13.72 1.78
CA ASP A 55 11.39 -14.56 2.78
C ASP A 55 11.45 -13.94 4.20
N GLY A 56 10.56 -13.00 4.51
CA GLY A 56 10.51 -12.32 5.80
C GLY A 56 11.73 -11.43 6.12
N GLY A 57 12.67 -11.26 5.17
CA GLY A 57 13.84 -10.40 5.33
C GLY A 57 15.06 -11.13 5.89
N GLY A 58 15.26 -12.39 5.51
CA GLY A 58 16.46 -13.17 5.85
C GLY A 58 16.44 -13.86 7.23
N GLY A 59 15.25 -14.11 7.78
CA GLY A 59 15.07 -14.92 8.99
C GLY A 59 15.05 -16.43 8.71
N THR A 60 14.97 -17.25 9.76
CA THR A 60 14.89 -18.72 9.67
C THR A 60 13.49 -19.24 9.32
N GLU A 61 12.47 -18.39 9.29
CA GLU A 61 11.09 -18.76 8.96
C GLU A 61 10.59 -17.94 7.77
N ASN A 62 10.21 -18.63 6.69
CA ASN A 62 9.46 -18.04 5.59
C ASN A 62 8.01 -17.88 6.03
N PHE A 63 7.47 -16.67 5.93
CA PHE A 63 6.04 -16.41 6.15
C PHE A 63 5.52 -15.50 5.06
N ASP A 64 4.34 -15.83 4.54
CA ASP A 64 3.67 -15.02 3.54
C ASP A 64 3.00 -13.83 4.22
N VAL A 65 3.23 -12.63 3.68
CA VAL A 65 2.55 -11.42 4.14
C VAL A 65 1.45 -11.06 3.14
N HIS A 66 0.21 -11.28 3.56
CA HIS A 66 -0.97 -10.80 2.84
C HIS A 66 -1.36 -9.41 3.33
N CYS A 67 -1.79 -8.55 2.42
CA CYS A 67 -2.33 -7.23 2.75
C CYS A 67 -3.58 -6.93 1.91
N SER A 68 -4.58 -6.31 2.57
CA SER A 68 -5.71 -5.66 1.91
C SER A 68 -5.36 -4.19 1.66
N ALA A 69 -5.90 -3.58 0.60
CA ALA A 69 -5.52 -2.22 0.21
C ALA A 69 -6.71 -1.43 -0.37
N GLY A 70 -7.19 -0.45 0.38
CA GLY A 70 -8.12 0.54 -0.16
C GLY A 70 -7.38 1.67 -0.87
N VAL A 71 -7.84 2.04 -2.07
CA VAL A 71 -7.24 3.12 -2.87
C VAL A 71 -8.20 4.29 -3.03
N ALA A 72 -7.68 5.51 -2.96
CA ALA A 72 -8.37 6.74 -3.36
C ALA A 72 -7.52 7.54 -4.35
N THR A 73 -8.18 8.35 -5.17
CA THR A 73 -7.56 9.11 -6.27
C THR A 73 -7.89 10.59 -6.14
N TYR A 74 -6.87 11.44 -6.29
CA TYR A 74 -7.07 12.87 -6.42
C TYR A 74 -7.22 13.25 -7.90
N PRO A 75 -8.14 14.15 -8.28
CA PRO A 75 -9.17 14.79 -7.45
C PRO A 75 -10.47 13.98 -7.35
N GLY A 76 -10.58 12.80 -7.97
CA GLY A 76 -11.83 12.06 -8.14
C GLY A 76 -12.54 11.64 -6.85
N ASP A 77 -11.79 11.38 -5.78
CA ASP A 77 -12.31 10.94 -4.48
C ASP A 77 -12.26 12.03 -3.41
N GLY A 78 -11.80 13.23 -3.77
CA GLY A 78 -11.69 14.35 -2.85
C GLY A 78 -10.52 15.28 -3.19
N ALA A 79 -10.61 16.51 -2.69
CA ALA A 79 -9.58 17.53 -2.86
C ALA A 79 -8.68 17.75 -1.63
N THR A 80 -8.96 17.04 -0.53
CA THR A 80 -8.19 17.12 0.72
C THR A 80 -7.64 15.76 1.11
N LEU A 81 -6.56 15.74 1.89
CA LEU A 81 -5.96 14.51 2.39
C LEU A 81 -6.97 13.70 3.21
N GLU A 82 -7.77 14.36 4.03
CA GLU A 82 -8.78 13.73 4.88
C GLU A 82 -9.84 13.00 4.05
N ALA A 83 -10.34 13.63 2.98
CA ALA A 83 -11.33 13.00 2.09
C ALA A 83 -10.75 11.77 1.38
N LEU A 84 -9.50 11.84 0.94
CA LEU A 84 -8.81 10.72 0.30
C LEU A 84 -8.57 9.56 1.28
N LEU A 85 -8.12 9.86 2.50
CA LEU A 85 -7.92 8.85 3.55
C LEU A 85 -9.24 8.18 3.93
N GLU A 86 -10.31 8.96 4.12
CA GLU A 86 -11.63 8.42 4.42
C GLU A 86 -12.13 7.49 3.30
N LYS A 87 -11.92 7.88 2.03
CA LYS A 87 -12.31 7.04 0.88
C LYS A 87 -11.47 5.77 0.76
N ALA A 88 -10.16 5.87 0.99
CA ALA A 88 -9.28 4.71 1.00
C ALA A 88 -9.68 3.74 2.10
N ASP A 89 -9.94 4.22 3.32
CA ASP A 89 -10.37 3.39 4.45
C ASP A 89 -11.73 2.70 4.19
N GLN A 90 -12.71 3.43 3.67
CA GLN A 90 -14.01 2.85 3.28
C GLN A 90 -13.86 1.71 2.26
N ARG A 91 -12.92 1.83 1.31
CA ARG A 91 -12.64 0.80 0.32
C ARG A 91 -11.85 -0.37 0.90
N LEU A 92 -10.90 -0.10 1.79
CA LEU A 92 -10.16 -1.12 2.54
C LEU A 92 -11.11 -1.98 3.37
N TYR A 93 -12.08 -1.36 4.06
CA TYR A 93 -13.07 -2.08 4.85
C TYR A 93 -13.92 -3.03 3.99
N ARG A 94 -14.24 -2.65 2.74
CA ARG A 94 -14.98 -3.51 1.80
C ARG A 94 -14.15 -4.69 1.31
N GLU A 95 -12.84 -4.55 1.23
CA GLU A 95 -11.93 -5.64 0.85
C GLU A 95 -11.58 -6.58 2.00
N LYS A 96 -11.77 -6.15 3.26
CA LYS A 96 -11.52 -6.96 4.45
C LYS A 96 -12.63 -8.01 4.74
N GLY A 97 -13.59 -8.21 3.82
CA GLY A 97 -14.66 -9.21 3.91
C GLY A 97 -14.57 -10.25 2.81
#